data_AF-A0A965JRS1-F1
#
_entry.id   AF-A0A965JRS1-F1
#
_cell.length_a   1.000
_cell.length_b   1.000
_cell.length_c   1.000
_cell.angle_alpha   90.00
_cell.angle_beta   90.00
_cell.angle_gamma   90.00
#
_symmetry.space_group_name_H-M   'P 1'
#
loop_
_entity.id
_entity.type
_entity.pdbx_description
1 polymer ?
#
loop_
_entity_poly.entity_id
_entity_poly.type
_entity_poly.pdbx_seq_one_letter_code
_entity_poly.pdbx_strand_id
1 'polypeptide(L)'
;VAGGRASSRMPAQQVICWVVAGSLPLTLPLTWWWWPTQAVSAASWGGLLYVSLFSMWLGFFAWYRGLALGGIVRVSQVQLIQPFLALLFAVPILGERLDPITVLFSLGVVAVVLVSRRMPVR
;
A
#
# COMPACT_ATOMS: atom_id res chain seq x y z
N VAL A 1 6.37 10.24 20.99
CA VAL A 1 7.64 9.77 21.60
C VAL A 1 7.56 8.34 22.16
N ALA A 2 6.37 7.75 22.39
CA ALA A 2 6.24 6.35 22.86
C ALA A 2 6.50 5.27 21.78
N GLY A 3 6.30 5.56 20.48
CA GLY A 3 6.50 4.57 19.41
C GLY A 3 7.96 4.25 19.04
N GLY A 4 8.90 5.14 19.39
CA GLY A 4 10.32 5.00 19.01
C GLY A 4 11.15 4.06 19.90
N ARG A 5 10.65 3.67 21.08
CA ARG A 5 11.34 2.73 21.99
C ARG A 5 10.88 1.28 21.85
N ALA A 6 9.77 1.03 21.14
CA ALA A 6 9.29 -0.32 20.82
C ALA A 6 9.91 -0.91 19.54
N SER A 7 10.57 -0.08 18.72
CA SER A 7 11.12 -0.46 17.40
C SER A 7 12.46 -1.20 17.44
N SER A 8 12.96 -1.58 18.63
CA SER A 8 14.28 -2.20 18.80
C SER A 8 14.25 -3.72 19.05
N ARG A 9 13.09 -4.38 19.02
CA ARG A 9 13.00 -5.80 19.41
C ARG A 9 12.41 -6.78 18.40
N MET A 10 11.73 -6.32 17.35
CA MET A 10 11.13 -7.22 16.36
C MET A 10 11.54 -6.81 14.94
N PRO A 11 12.17 -7.71 14.16
CA PRO A 11 12.33 -7.55 12.74
C PRO A 11 10.96 -7.25 12.12
N ALA A 12 10.94 -6.33 11.17
CA ALA A 12 9.68 -5.84 10.63
C ALA A 12 8.86 -6.91 9.88
N GLN A 13 9.53 -7.98 9.43
CA GLN A 13 8.89 -9.21 8.95
C GLN A 13 8.07 -9.94 10.02
N GLN A 14 8.51 -9.92 11.28
CA GLN A 14 7.71 -10.48 12.38
C GLN A 14 6.50 -9.58 12.67
N VAL A 15 6.65 -8.26 12.55
CA VAL A 15 5.56 -7.31 12.74
C VAL A 15 4.45 -7.58 11.71
N ILE A 16 4.78 -7.73 10.42
CA ILE A 16 3.76 -8.01 9.40
C ILE A 16 3.07 -9.37 9.65
N CYS A 17 3.83 -10.41 10.04
CA CYS A 17 3.25 -11.72 10.36
C CYS A 17 2.29 -11.63 11.55
N TRP A 18 2.63 -10.88 12.60
CA TRP A 18 1.76 -10.69 13.76
C TRP A 18 0.53 -9.84 13.44
N VAL A 19 0.65 -8.84 12.56
CA VAL A 19 -0.50 -8.06 12.08
C VAL A 19 -1.45 -8.96 11.29
N VAL A 20 -0.94 -9.80 10.39
CA VAL A 20 -1.75 -10.76 9.64
C VAL A 20 -2.39 -11.78 10.58
N ALA A 21 -1.63 -12.38 11.48
CA ALA A 21 -2.14 -13.33 12.46
C ALA A 21 -3.21 -12.71 13.37
N GLY A 22 -3.00 -11.47 13.82
CA GLY A 22 -3.96 -10.71 14.60
C GLY A 22 -5.20 -10.28 13.80
N SER A 23 -5.10 -10.16 12.48
CA SER A 23 -6.24 -9.84 11.61
C SER A 23 -7.13 -11.05 11.28
N LEU A 24 -6.57 -12.27 11.27
CA LEU A 24 -7.31 -13.51 11.02
C LEU A 24 -8.61 -13.68 11.83
N PRO A 25 -8.65 -13.46 13.15
CA PRO A 25 -9.89 -13.62 13.93
C PRO A 25 -11.00 -12.65 13.51
N LEU A 26 -10.66 -11.53 12.86
CA LEU A 26 -11.65 -10.60 12.29
C LEU A 26 -11.99 -10.97 10.85
N THR A 27 -10.97 -11.22 10.02
CA THR A 27 -11.18 -11.41 8.58
C THR A 27 -11.82 -12.76 8.26
N LEU A 28 -11.52 -13.83 8.99
CA LEU A 28 -12.11 -15.16 8.72
C LEU A 28 -13.63 -15.20 8.93
N PRO A 29 -14.18 -14.72 10.07
CA PRO A 29 -15.64 -14.66 10.24
C PRO A 29 -16.32 -13.78 9.19
N LEU A 30 -15.71 -12.65 8.82
CA LEU A 30 -16.26 -11.78 7.78
C LEU A 30 -16.25 -12.44 6.41
N THR A 31 -15.16 -13.11 6.03
CA THR A 31 -15.10 -13.89 4.78
C THR A 31 -16.14 -14.99 4.77
N TRP A 32 -16.39 -15.65 5.90
CA TRP A 32 -17.44 -16.66 6.01
C TRP A 32 -18.85 -16.06 5.89
N TRP A 33 -19.09 -14.91 6.54
CA TRP A 33 -20.36 -14.22 6.49
C TRP A 33 -20.71 -13.73 5.08
N TRP A 34 -19.70 -13.24 4.36
CA TRP A 34 -19.82 -12.74 2.98
C TRP A 34 -19.38 -13.78 1.94
N TRP A 35 -19.48 -15.07 2.28
CA TRP A 35 -19.02 -16.14 1.39
C TRP A 35 -19.82 -16.13 0.08
N PRO A 36 -19.15 -16.17 -1.10
CA PRO A 36 -19.84 -16.11 -2.37
C PRO A 36 -20.70 -17.36 -2.58
N THR A 37 -21.90 -17.15 -3.13
CA THR A 37 -22.81 -18.25 -3.49
C THR A 37 -22.36 -19.01 -4.73
N GLN A 38 -21.49 -18.40 -5.56
CA GLN A 38 -20.91 -19.01 -6.74
C GLN A 38 -19.48 -19.49 -6.50
N ALA A 39 -19.05 -20.48 -7.29
CA ALA A 39 -17.69 -21.00 -7.23
C ALA A 39 -16.66 -19.90 -7.56
N VAL A 40 -15.69 -19.72 -6.67
CA VAL A 40 -14.59 -18.78 -6.86
C VAL A 40 -13.64 -19.33 -7.93
N SER A 41 -13.35 -18.53 -8.96
CA SER A 41 -12.46 -18.93 -10.06
C SER A 41 -11.04 -19.21 -9.57
N ALA A 42 -10.33 -20.13 -10.24
CA ALA A 42 -8.91 -20.40 -9.95
C ALA A 42 -8.03 -19.14 -10.12
N ALA A 43 -8.38 -18.24 -11.05
CA ALA A 43 -7.68 -16.98 -11.25
C ALA A 43 -7.81 -16.05 -10.03
N SER A 44 -8.97 -16.00 -9.39
CA SER A 44 -9.19 -15.22 -8.17
C SER A 44 -8.32 -15.72 -7.00
N TRP A 45 -8.20 -17.05 -6.85
CA TRP A 45 -7.29 -17.66 -5.87
C TRP A 45 -5.82 -17.38 -6.20
N GLY A 46 -5.44 -17.45 -7.47
CA GLY A 46 -4.10 -17.08 -7.92
C GLY A 46 -3.77 -15.61 -7.65
N GLY A 47 -4.73 -14.71 -7.89
CA GLY A 47 -4.61 -13.27 -7.58
C GLY A 47 -4.45 -13.01 -6.08
N LEU A 48 -5.23 -13.70 -5.24
CA LEU A 48 -5.08 -13.63 -3.79
C LEU A 48 -3.67 -14.07 -3.35
N LEU A 49 -3.21 -15.22 -3.84
CA LEU A 49 -1.88 -15.74 -3.52
C LEU A 49 -0.76 -14.77 -3.97
N TYR A 50 -0.87 -14.23 -5.18
CA TYR A 50 0.08 -13.25 -5.72
C TYR A 50 0.13 -11.98 -4.87
N VAL A 51 -1.03 -11.37 -4.57
CA VAL A 51 -1.09 -10.13 -3.78
C VAL A 51 -0.55 -10.37 -2.37
N SER A 52 -0.90 -11.47 -1.71
CA SER A 52 -0.45 -11.76 -0.35
C SER A 52 1.06 -12.07 -0.27
N LEU A 53 1.60 -12.92 -1.14
CA LEU A 53 2.98 -13.38 -1.04
C LEU A 53 3.98 -12.46 -1.74
N PHE A 54 3.70 -12.05 -2.98
CA PHE A 54 4.62 -11.24 -3.76
C PHE A 54 4.46 -9.75 -3.50
N SER A 55 3.24 -9.22 -3.65
CA SER A 55 3.03 -7.78 -3.50
C SER A 55 3.20 -7.32 -2.06
N MET A 56 2.59 -8.05 -1.12
CA MET A 56 2.56 -7.67 0.28
C MET A 56 3.81 -8.19 0.99
N TRP A 57 3.94 -9.51 1.19
CA TRP A 57 5.01 -10.08 2.03
C TRP A 57 6.43 -9.81 1.49
N LEU A 58 6.73 -10.12 0.22
CA LEU A 58 8.03 -9.82 -0.40
C LEU A 58 8.28 -8.31 -0.53
N GLY A 59 7.26 -7.53 -0.91
CA GLY A 59 7.33 -6.07 -0.98
C GLY A 59 7.74 -5.43 0.35
N PHE A 60 7.25 -5.95 1.48
CA PHE A 60 7.64 -5.47 2.80
C PHE A 60 9.13 -5.64 3.09
N PHE A 61 9.81 -6.69 2.63
CA PHE A 61 11.26 -6.81 2.81
C PHE A 61 12.03 -5.70 2.10
N ALA A 62 11.71 -5.46 0.82
CA ALA A 62 12.34 -4.40 0.04
C ALA A 62 12.03 -3.03 0.65
N TRP A 63 10.79 -2.83 1.07
CA TRP A 63 10.32 -1.62 1.73
C TRP A 63 11.06 -1.34 3.05
N TYR A 64 11.20 -2.34 3.92
CA TYR A 64 11.90 -2.19 5.19
C TYR A 64 13.39 -1.95 5.01
N ARG A 65 14.04 -2.60 4.03
CA ARG A 65 15.42 -2.27 3.66
C ARG A 65 15.52 -0.84 3.14
N GLY A 66 14.56 -0.39 2.32
CA GLY A 66 14.48 0.99 1.84
C GLY A 66 14.32 2.00 2.98
N LEU A 67 13.49 1.70 3.99
CA LEU A 67 13.33 2.51 5.20
C LEU A 67 14.61 2.56 6.04
N ALA A 68 15.29 1.42 6.20
CA ALA A 68 16.54 1.34 6.95
C ALA A 68 17.68 2.12 6.28
N LEU A 69 17.75 2.10 4.94
CA LEU A 69 18.79 2.77 4.16
C LEU A 69 18.50 4.28 3.95
N GLY A 70 17.25 4.63 3.66
CA GLY A 70 16.84 5.99 3.28
C GLY A 70 16.35 6.85 4.44
N GLY A 71 15.99 6.25 5.58
CA GLY A 71 15.33 6.92 6.69
C GLY A 71 13.84 7.19 6.43
N ILE A 72 13.03 7.10 7.49
CA ILE A 72 11.55 7.15 7.43
C ILE A 72 11.04 8.41 6.72
N VAL A 73 11.64 9.58 7.02
CA VAL A 73 11.20 10.87 6.46
C VAL A 73 11.41 10.94 4.94
N ARG A 74 12.58 10.52 4.43
CA ARG A 74 12.84 10.56 2.98
C ARG A 74 11.97 9.56 2.22
N VAL A 75 11.77 8.37 2.79
CA VAL A 75 10.92 7.35 2.18
C VAL A 75 9.46 7.79 2.14
N SER A 76 8.96 8.44 3.20
CA SER A 76 7.62 9.05 3.19
C SER A 76 7.47 10.12 2.10
N GLN A 77 8.52 10.92 1.87
CA GLN A 77 8.55 11.89 0.77
C GLN A 77 8.54 11.24 -0.62
N VAL A 78 9.23 10.11 -0.80
CA VAL A 78 9.15 9.32 -2.04
C VAL A 78 7.74 8.75 -2.23
N GLN A 79 7.09 8.32 -1.15
CA GLN A 79 5.72 7.81 -1.17
C GLN A 79 4.70 8.81 -1.74
N LEU A 80 4.97 10.12 -1.66
CA LEU A 80 4.12 11.13 -2.31
C LEU A 80 4.09 11.00 -3.84
N ILE A 81 5.03 10.27 -4.45
CA ILE A 81 4.99 9.96 -5.88
C ILE A 81 4.03 8.80 -6.21
N GLN A 82 3.72 7.95 -5.24
CA GLN A 82 2.94 6.73 -5.43
C GLN A 82 1.55 6.99 -6.03
N PRO A 83 0.77 7.99 -5.59
CA PRO A 83 -0.54 8.28 -6.18
C PRO A 83 -0.45 8.63 -7.67
N PHE A 84 0.62 9.32 -8.09
CA PHE A 84 0.80 9.74 -9.48
C PHE A 84 1.23 8.58 -10.36
N LEU A 85 2.14 7.73 -9.87
CA LEU A 85 2.50 6.50 -10.56
C LEU A 85 1.29 5.58 -10.70
N ALA A 86 0.49 5.43 -9.64
CA ALA A 86 -0.74 4.64 -9.67
C ALA A 86 -1.71 5.16 -10.75
N LEU A 87 -1.92 6.48 -10.84
CA LEU A 87 -2.75 7.09 -11.88
C LEU A 87 -2.18 6.87 -13.29
N LEU A 88 -0.87 7.04 -13.46
CA LEU A 88 -0.19 6.83 -14.73
C LEU A 88 -0.33 5.38 -15.22
N PHE A 89 -0.25 4.42 -14.29
CA PHE A 89 -0.39 3.00 -14.60
C PHE A 89 -1.85 2.53 -14.73
N ALA A 90 -2.82 3.24 -14.15
CA ALA A 90 -4.24 2.89 -14.24
C ALA A 90 -4.74 2.83 -15.70
N VAL A 91 -4.26 3.73 -16.57
CA VAL A 91 -4.67 3.78 -17.98
C VAL A 91 -4.24 2.53 -18.78
N PRO A 92 -2.94 2.18 -18.86
CA PRO A 92 -2.52 1.01 -19.63
C PRO A 92 -2.88 -0.31 -18.96
N ILE A 93 -2.95 -0.38 -17.63
CA ILE A 93 -3.17 -1.65 -16.92
C ILE A 93 -4.66 -1.95 -16.75
N LEU A 94 -5.46 -0.95 -16.37
CA LEU A 94 -6.88 -1.13 -16.07
C LEU A 94 -7.78 -0.77 -17.26
N GLY A 95 -7.22 -0.11 -18.29
CA GLY A 95 -7.97 0.30 -19.48
C GLY A 95 -8.94 1.46 -19.23
N GLU A 96 -8.80 2.16 -18.10
CA GLU A 96 -9.69 3.26 -17.76
C GLU A 96 -9.52 4.43 -18.73
N ARG A 97 -10.65 4.98 -19.18
CA ARG A 97 -10.68 6.21 -19.96
C ARG A 97 -10.55 7.38 -19.00
N LEU A 98 -9.41 8.07 -19.03
CA LEU A 98 -9.24 9.31 -18.27
C LEU A 98 -10.16 10.38 -18.83
N ASP A 99 -11.28 10.59 -18.15
CA ASP A 99 -12.16 11.73 -18.37
C ASP A 99 -11.35 13.03 -18.15
N PRO A 100 -11.50 14.06 -19.00
CA PRO A 100 -10.89 15.38 -18.79
C PRO A 100 -11.03 15.93 -17.37
N ILE A 101 -12.15 15.65 -16.69
CA ILE A 101 -12.37 16.10 -15.31
C ILE A 101 -11.46 15.37 -14.31
N THR A 102 -11.21 14.07 -14.52
CA THR A 102 -10.30 13.25 -13.71
C THR A 102 -8.87 13.74 -13.88
N VAL A 103 -8.48 14.11 -15.10
CA VAL A 103 -7.17 14.69 -15.38
C VAL A 103 -7.01 16.04 -14.68
N LEU A 104 -8.00 16.92 -14.79
CA LEU A 104 -7.97 18.24 -14.14
C LEU A 104 -7.87 18.12 -12.62
N PHE A 105 -8.69 17.26 -12.02
CA PHE A 105 -8.65 17.02 -10.57
C PHE A 105 -7.30 16.41 -10.14
N SER A 106 -6.79 15.46 -10.91
CA SER A 106 -5.47 14.86 -10.66
C SER A 106 -4.34 15.87 -10.73
N LEU A 107 -4.35 16.79 -11.70
CA LEU A 107 -3.40 17.90 -11.78
C LEU A 107 -3.53 18.85 -10.59
N GLY A 108 -4.76 19.11 -10.12
CA GLY A 108 -5.01 19.86 -8.88
C GLY A 108 -4.38 19.20 -7.66
N VAL A 109 -4.54 17.89 -7.50
CA VAL A 109 -3.90 17.11 -6.43
C VAL A 109 -2.38 17.16 -6.56
N VAL A 110 -1.83 17.02 -7.77
CA VAL A 110 -0.38 17.19 -8.03
C VAL A 110 0.10 18.55 -7.53
N ALA A 111 -0.60 19.63 -7.88
CA ALA A 111 -0.23 20.98 -7.48
C ALA A 111 -0.24 21.16 -5.96
N VAL A 112 -1.29 20.68 -5.28
CA VAL A 112 -1.41 20.73 -3.81
C VAL A 112 -0.30 19.94 -3.13
N VAL A 113 0.01 18.73 -3.61
CA VAL A 113 1.10 17.90 -3.08
C VAL A 113 2.46 18.58 -3.30
N LEU A 114 2.71 19.17 -4.47
CA LEU A 114 3.95 19.89 -4.75
C LEU A 114 4.12 21.12 -3.85
N VAL A 115 3.06 21.87 -3.61
CA VAL A 115 3.06 23.00 -2.65
C VAL A 115 3.31 22.50 -1.23
N SER A 116 2.65 21.41 -0.83
CA SER A 116 2.80 20.81 0.50
C SER A 116 4.24 20.32 0.76
N ARG A 117 4.91 19.78 -0.26
CA ARG A 117 6.32 19.37 -0.16
C ARG A 117 7.29 20.54 0.04
N ARG A 118 6.90 21.77 -0.32
CA ARG A 118 7.71 22.98 -0.15
C ARG A 118 7.50 23.66 1.20
N MET A 119 6.49 23.26 1.96
CA MET A 119 6.28 23.79 3.31
C MET A 119 7.29 23.14 4.27
N PRO A 120 8.13 23.92 4.98
CA PRO A 120 9.07 23.37 5.93
C PRO A 120 8.30 22.72 7.08
N VAL A 121 8.45 21.41 7.21
CA VAL A 121 8.00 20.66 8.39
C VAL A 121 8.92 21.08 9.54
N ARG A 122 8.41 21.91 10.45
CA ARG A 122 9.08 22.24 11.72
C ARG A 122 8.78 21.19 12.78
#